data_AF-A0AA40VCK8-F1
#
_entry.id   AF-A0AA40VCK8-F1
#
_cell.length_a   1.000
_cell.length_b   1.000
_cell.length_c   1.000
_cell.angle_alpha   90.00
_cell.angle_beta   90.00
_cell.angle_gamma   90.00
#
_symmetry.space_group_name_H-M   'P 1'
#
loop_
_entity.id
_entity.type
_entity.pdbx_description
1 polymer ?
#
loop_
_entity_poly.entity_id
_entity_poly.type
_entity_poly.pdbx_seq_one_letter_code
_entity_poly.pdbx_strand_id
1 'polypeptide(L)'
;MVPASRLYFSLVKIGDETCRAVPDGHELTATASVARVSGDRLLFFVPVATETEFYAGWEPEDYQRANARLHRTLRHRLREFRLHAERDAD
;
A
#
# COMPACT_ATOMS: atom_id res chain seq x y z
N MET A 1 19.35 -20.72 -17.06
CA MET A 1 18.58 -19.50 -17.40
C MET A 1 17.78 -19.11 -16.17
N VAL A 2 18.02 -17.95 -15.56
CA VAL A 2 17.26 -17.49 -14.38
C VAL A 2 15.91 -16.95 -14.88
N PRO A 3 14.76 -17.34 -14.29
CA PRO A 3 13.48 -16.81 -14.72
C PRO A 3 13.41 -15.30 -14.47
N ALA A 4 12.93 -14.54 -15.46
CA ALA A 4 12.72 -13.11 -15.31
C ALA A 4 11.79 -12.82 -14.12
N SER A 5 12.18 -11.86 -13.27
CA SER A 5 11.34 -11.47 -12.13
C SER A 5 10.26 -10.49 -12.59
N ARG A 6 9.03 -10.63 -12.09
CA ARG A 6 7.92 -9.70 -12.34
C ARG A 6 7.19 -9.31 -11.06
N LEU A 7 6.44 -8.21 -11.11
CA LEU A 7 5.51 -7.84 -10.04
C LEU A 7 4.20 -8.61 -10.21
N TYR A 8 3.64 -9.09 -9.10
CA TYR A 8 2.44 -9.92 -9.06
C TYR A 8 1.34 -9.21 -8.27
N PHE A 9 0.57 -8.37 -8.95
CA PHE A 9 -0.45 -7.48 -8.36
C PHE A 9 -1.67 -8.18 -7.77
N SER A 10 -1.78 -9.51 -7.90
CA SER A 10 -2.77 -10.32 -7.18
C SER A 10 -2.32 -10.72 -5.77
N LEU A 11 -1.03 -10.56 -5.44
CA LEU A 11 -0.50 -10.77 -4.09
C LEU A 11 0.06 -9.45 -3.54
N VAL A 12 -0.74 -8.80 -2.70
CA VAL A 12 -0.48 -7.46 -2.17
C VAL A 12 -0.54 -7.47 -0.66
N LYS A 13 0.36 -6.72 -0.03
CA LYS A 13 0.34 -6.40 1.40
C LYS A 13 0.05 -4.90 1.53
N ILE A 14 -0.97 -4.52 2.29
CA ILE A 14 -1.11 -3.15 2.81
C ILE A 14 -0.85 -3.24 4.32
N GLY A 15 0.07 -2.42 4.82
CA GLY A 15 0.42 -2.42 6.23
C GLY A 15 1.60 -1.52 6.53
N ASP A 16 2.40 -1.94 7.51
CA ASP A 16 3.50 -1.14 8.07
C ASP A 16 2.97 0.21 8.57
N GLU A 17 1.80 0.14 9.23
CA GLU A 17 1.10 1.30 9.76
C GLU A 17 1.94 1.97 10.84
N THR A 18 2.19 3.25 10.67
CA THR A 18 2.78 4.10 11.69
C THR A 18 1.76 5.15 12.08
N CYS A 19 1.48 5.25 13.39
CA CYS A 19 0.62 6.28 13.95
C CYS A 19 1.48 7.13 14.88
N ARG A 20 1.57 8.44 14.58
CA ARG A 20 2.31 9.40 15.41
C ARG A 20 1.42 10.55 15.84
N ALA A 21 1.60 11.02 17.06
CA ALA A 21 1.00 12.27 17.51
C ALA A 21 1.73 13.45 16.83
N VAL A 22 0.95 14.44 16.39
CA VAL A 22 1.42 15.69 15.76
C VAL A 22 0.65 16.87 16.39
N PRO A 23 1.10 18.12 16.21
CA PRO A 23 0.26 19.27 16.56
C PRO A 23 -1.12 19.11 15.90
N ASP A 24 -2.18 19.29 16.68
CA ASP A 24 -3.58 19.20 16.28
C ASP A 24 -4.11 17.79 15.92
N GLY A 25 -3.39 16.72 16.29
CA GLY A 25 -3.95 15.37 16.26
C GLY A 25 -2.94 14.25 16.00
N HIS A 26 -3.25 13.42 15.01
CA HIS A 26 -2.50 12.23 14.70
C HIS A 26 -2.30 12.09 13.19
N GLU A 27 -1.15 11.54 12.83
CA GLU A 27 -0.79 11.19 11.48
C GLU A 27 -0.68 9.67 11.37
N LEU A 28 -1.41 9.10 10.42
CA LEU A 28 -1.41 7.68 10.11
C LEU A 28 -0.80 7.48 8.73
N THR A 29 0.30 6.73 8.65
CA THR A 29 0.95 6.40 7.37
C THR A 29 0.93 4.89 7.17
N ALA A 30 0.61 4.45 5.95
CA ALA A 30 0.64 3.05 5.57
C ALA A 30 1.24 2.87 4.17
N THR A 31 1.83 1.69 3.95
CA THR A 31 2.49 1.35 2.69
C THR A 31 1.82 0.15 2.04
N ALA A 32 1.55 0.27 0.75
CA ALA A 32 1.16 -0.82 -0.12
C ALA A 32 2.39 -1.39 -0.81
N SER A 33 2.54 -2.70 -0.73
CA SER A 33 3.65 -3.45 -1.31
C SER A 33 3.15 -4.62 -2.16
N VAL A 34 3.78 -4.84 -3.31
CA VAL A 34 3.43 -5.88 -4.28
C VAL A 34 4.49 -6.97 -4.29
N ALA A 35 4.06 -8.23 -4.37
CA ALA A 35 4.98 -9.35 -4.47
C ALA A 35 5.82 -9.28 -5.75
N ARG A 36 7.14 -9.44 -5.61
CA ARG A 36 8.04 -9.75 -6.73
C ARG A 36 8.25 -11.26 -6.78
N VAL A 37 7.99 -11.84 -7.94
CA VAL A 37 8.04 -13.30 -8.18
C VAL A 37 9.00 -13.64 -9.32
N SER A 38 9.63 -14.80 -9.26
CA SER A 38 10.43 -15.38 -10.36
C SER A 38 10.02 -16.84 -10.54
N GLY A 39 9.42 -17.16 -11.69
CA GLY A 39 8.66 -18.41 -11.85
C GLY A 39 7.56 -18.51 -10.79
N ASP A 40 7.54 -19.61 -10.04
CA ASP A 40 6.56 -19.86 -8.96
C ASP A 40 7.05 -19.42 -7.57
N ARG A 41 8.21 -18.76 -7.48
CA ARG A 41 8.81 -18.36 -6.21
C ARG A 41 8.50 -16.90 -5.89
N LEU A 42 7.95 -16.67 -4.69
CA LEU A 42 7.93 -15.35 -4.06
C LEU A 42 9.36 -14.98 -3.64
N LEU A 43 9.85 -13.82 -4.09
CA LEU A 43 11.17 -13.30 -3.70
C LEU A 43 11.04 -12.37 -2.49
N PHE A 44 10.31 -11.27 -2.64
CA PHE A 44 10.07 -10.27 -1.60
C PHE A 44 8.91 -9.35 -2.01
N PHE A 45 8.45 -8.51 -1.09
CA PHE A 45 7.47 -7.46 -1.36
C PHE A 45 8.19 -6.14 -1.69
N VAL A 46 7.76 -5.48 -2.76
CA VAL A 46 8.28 -4.18 -3.20
C VAL A 46 7.27 -3.10 -2.83
N PRO A 47 7.65 -2.04 -2.09
CA PRO A 47 6.75 -0.93 -1.83
C PRO A 47 6.44 -0.20 -3.14
N VAL A 48 5.16 0.04 -3.40
CA VAL A 48 4.69 0.71 -4.62
C VAL A 48 3.95 2.01 -4.33
N ALA A 49 3.37 2.14 -3.14
CA ALA A 49 2.71 3.38 -2.71
C ALA A 49 2.80 3.53 -1.18
N THR A 50 3.04 4.75 -0.72
CA THR A 50 2.93 5.14 0.68
C THR A 50 2.00 6.32 0.74
N GLU A 51 1.03 6.27 1.65
CA GLU A 51 0.03 7.32 1.81
C GLU A 51 -0.06 7.69 3.28
N THR A 52 -0.46 8.92 3.53
CA THR A 52 -0.57 9.50 4.87
C THR A 52 -1.93 10.18 5.02
N GLU A 53 -2.61 9.89 6.13
CA GLU A 53 -3.88 10.49 6.52
C GLU A 53 -3.73 11.18 7.88
N PHE A 54 -4.50 12.25 8.07
CA PHE A 54 -4.53 13.00 9.32
C PHE A 54 -5.91 12.91 9.96
N TYR A 55 -5.94 12.83 11.28
CA TYR A 55 -7.18 12.98 12.04
C TYR A 55 -6.92 13.72 13.35
N ALA A 56 -7.81 14.67 13.66
CA ALA A 56 -7.73 15.50 14.85
C ALA A 56 -8.38 14.84 16.09
N GLY A 57 -9.32 13.93 15.84
CA GLY A 57 -10.18 13.42 16.89
C GLY A 57 -9.48 12.46 17.85
N TRP A 58 -9.94 12.48 19.10
CA TRP A 58 -9.45 11.64 20.19
C TRP A 58 -10.30 10.38 20.40
N GLU A 59 -11.40 10.26 19.66
CA GLU A 59 -12.30 9.12 19.73
C GLU A 59 -11.76 7.96 18.87
N PRO A 60 -11.93 6.69 19.29
CA PRO A 60 -11.48 5.53 18.52
C PRO A 60 -12.03 5.49 17.09
N GLU A 61 -13.24 6.01 16.86
CA GLU A 61 -13.88 6.05 15.55
C GLU A 61 -13.14 6.98 14.57
N ASP A 62 -12.42 7.99 15.05
CA ASP A 62 -11.64 8.90 14.20
C ASP A 62 -10.46 8.19 13.55
N TYR A 63 -9.72 7.40 14.34
CA TYR A 63 -8.67 6.52 13.81
C TYR A 63 -9.25 5.53 12.80
N GLN A 64 -10.38 4.88 13.10
CA GLN A 64 -10.99 3.91 12.18
C GLN A 64 -11.43 4.56 10.86
N ARG A 65 -12.01 5.76 10.90
CA ARG A 65 -12.38 6.52 9.71
C ARG A 65 -11.15 6.92 8.89
N ALA A 66 -10.11 7.42 9.54
CA ALA A 66 -8.86 7.78 8.88
C ALA A 66 -8.19 6.56 8.24
N ASN A 67 -8.10 5.44 8.97
CA ASN A 67 -7.52 4.20 8.48
C ASN A 67 -8.33 3.64 7.30
N ALA A 68 -9.66 3.72 7.34
CA ALA A 68 -10.52 3.31 6.24
C ALA A 68 -10.31 4.18 4.98
N ARG A 69 -10.15 5.50 5.12
CA ARG A 69 -9.80 6.39 4.00
C ARG A 69 -8.43 6.04 3.44
N LEU A 70 -7.43 5.90 4.30
CA LEU A 70 -6.06 5.55 3.94
C LEU A 70 -6.01 4.26 3.10
N HIS A 71 -6.67 3.21 3.56
CA HIS A 71 -6.75 1.94 2.84
C HIS A 71 -7.51 2.05 1.51
N ARG A 72 -8.56 2.87 1.42
CA ARG A 72 -9.26 3.10 0.15
C ARG A 72 -8.33 3.80 -0.85
N THR A 73 -7.59 4.81 -0.43
CA THR A 73 -6.62 5.53 -1.25
C THR A 73 -5.52 4.59 -1.75
N LEU A 74 -4.91 3.80 -0.85
CA LEU A 74 -3.88 2.83 -1.23
C LEU A 74 -4.39 1.77 -2.21
N ARG A 75 -5.62 1.27 -2.01
CA ARG A 75 -6.25 0.35 -2.98
C ARG A 75 -6.48 0.99 -4.34
N HIS A 76 -6.82 2.28 -4.37
CA HIS A 76 -6.97 3.01 -5.63
C HIS A 76 -5.63 3.13 -6.36
N ARG A 77 -4.57 3.58 -5.66
CA ARG A 77 -3.20 3.63 -6.20
C ARG A 77 -2.72 2.29 -6.74
N LEU A 78 -2.95 1.20 -6.00
CA LEU A 78 -2.61 -0.14 -6.45
C LEU A 78 -3.30 -0.54 -7.76
N ARG A 79 -4.56 -0.12 -7.96
CA ARG A 79 -5.26 -0.34 -9.23
C ARG A 79 -4.62 0.45 -10.36
N GLU A 80 -4.27 1.71 -10.13
CA GLU A 80 -3.55 2.53 -11.12
C GLU A 80 -2.22 1.88 -11.52
N PHE A 81 -1.40 1.49 -10.54
CA PHE A 81 -0.13 0.83 -10.80
C PHE A 81 -0.28 -0.49 -11.56
N ARG A 82 -1.29 -1.29 -11.21
CA ARG A 82 -1.60 -2.52 -11.94
C ARG A 82 -1.92 -2.23 -13.40
N LEU A 83 -2.77 -1.24 -13.68
CA LEU A 83 -3.14 -0.88 -15.06
C LEU A 83 -1.94 -0.39 -15.86
N HIS A 84 -1.04 0.38 -15.24
CA HIS A 84 0.21 0.80 -15.88
C HIS A 84 1.12 -0.39 -16.18
N ALA A 85 1.30 -1.30 -15.22
CA ALA A 85 2.14 -2.49 -15.42
C ALA A 85 1.58 -3.47 -16.46
N GLU A 86 0.25 -3.57 -16.59
CA GLU A 86 -0.39 -4.36 -17.66
C GLU A 86 -0.14 -3.72 -19.03
N ARG A 87 -0.21 -2.39 -19.15
CA ARG A 87 0.09 -1.67 -20.40
C ARG A 87 1.55 -1.75 -20.85
N ASP A 88 2.50 -1.71 -19.90
CA ASP A 88 3.93 -1.80 -20.23
C ASP A 88 4.35 -3.22 -20.65
N ALA A 89 3.51 -4.23 -20.40
CA ALA A 89 3.76 -5.62 -20.75
C ALA A 89 3.20 -6.03 -22.14
N ASP A 90 2.29 -5.22 -22.70
CA ASP A 90 1.74 -5.35 -24.05
C ASP A 90 2.65 -4.67 -25.09
#